data_AF-A0A969EZ07-F1
#
_entry.id   AF-A0A969EZ07-F1
#
_cell.length_a   1.000
_cell.length_b   1.000
_cell.length_c   1.000
_cell.angle_alpha   90.00
_cell.angle_beta   90.00
_cell.angle_gamma   90.00
#
_symmetry.space_group_name_H-M   'P 1'
#
loop_
_entity.id
_entity.type
_entity.pdbx_description
1 polymer ?
#
loop_
_entity_poly.entity_id
_entity_poly.type
_entity_poly.pdbx_seq_one_letter_code
_entity_poly.pdbx_strand_id
1 'polypeptide(L)'
;MRVALMVGMLLGLSWLGESHAATDAVAPNRFDVLEYRVEGNTLLEVRQIERLVYEHLGPQRTIGDVEAARGALESAYRDAGYPTVSVVIPEQSTNSGVVQLQVVEQRVGRLRVTGATYNSGRRIRDAVPSLSPGSVLDANAVQRDLDALARRSRDVSYNPVIRSGQAVGEIDVDLVVKDRLPLHGRFELNNFASANTSELRAAASASYGNLFQRQHALSLSGQVSPEDTQEVRVLAASYIARPQANDHIYALTAVKSDSDVAAVGGTTVLGSGEFVFLHGYFPLRASPEFSDTFDVGIDYKRSDDVTEFATSEGGVDAVNVSTRRSTTSTFRLAMARATRGSVATTATSYPPMSAFADSPTRATSSRPSASKANRTTCISTSICYTAGPCRGTA
;
A
#
# COMPACT_ATOMS: atom_id res chain seq x y z
N MET A 1 -13.04 35.46 62.75
CA MET A 1 -12.26 35.87 63.93
C MET A 1 -10.86 36.25 63.46
N ARG A 2 -10.60 37.56 63.41
CA ARG A 2 -9.59 38.29 64.20
C ARG A 2 -8.15 38.15 63.66
N VAL A 3 -7.65 39.21 63.01
CA VAL A 3 -6.58 40.13 63.50
C VAL A 3 -5.23 39.69 62.91
N ALA A 4 -4.66 40.33 61.88
CA ALA A 4 -4.09 41.69 61.77
C ALA A 4 -2.67 41.85 62.37
N LEU A 5 -1.78 42.42 61.53
CA LEU A 5 -0.44 43.00 61.80
C LEU A 5 0.69 42.00 62.13
N MET A 6 1.95 42.18 61.69
CA MET A 6 2.70 43.43 61.60
C MET A 6 3.79 43.39 60.52
N VAL A 7 3.98 44.55 59.90
CA VAL A 7 5.08 44.94 59.00
C VAL A 7 6.40 45.09 59.78
N GLY A 8 7.52 44.67 59.20
CA GLY A 8 8.86 44.91 59.72
C GLY A 8 9.91 44.88 58.60
N MET A 9 10.08 46.03 57.94
CA MET A 9 11.09 46.34 56.94
C MET A 9 12.42 46.64 57.64
N LEU A 10 13.52 45.95 57.29
CA LEU A 10 14.88 46.37 57.62
C LEU A 10 15.86 45.93 56.52
N LEU A 11 16.51 46.94 55.93
CA LEU A 11 17.55 46.88 54.92
C LEU A 11 18.83 46.22 55.44
N GLY A 12 19.41 45.33 54.64
CA GLY A 12 20.76 44.82 54.82
C GLY A 12 21.39 44.49 53.46
N LEU A 13 22.10 45.46 52.88
CA LEU A 13 22.99 45.27 51.74
C LEU A 13 24.14 44.35 52.16
N SER A 14 24.31 43.22 51.50
CA SER A 14 25.56 42.44 51.53
C SER A 14 25.72 41.78 50.17
N TRP A 15 26.67 42.29 49.40
CA TRP A 15 27.13 41.70 48.15
C TRP A 15 27.74 40.32 48.46
N LEU A 16 27.07 39.26 48.04
CA LEU A 16 27.71 37.95 47.88
C LEU A 16 28.39 37.97 46.52
N GLY A 17 29.72 38.05 46.55
CA GLY A 17 30.54 37.75 45.38
C GLY A 17 30.40 36.28 45.05
N GLU A 18 29.59 35.96 44.04
CA GLU A 18 29.60 34.65 43.38
C GLU A 18 31.01 34.45 42.80
N SER A 19 31.81 33.68 43.53
CA SER A 19 33.11 33.21 43.06
C SER A 19 32.85 32.25 41.92
N HIS A 20 32.86 32.76 40.68
CA HIS A 20 32.94 31.91 39.50
C HIS A 20 34.30 31.21 39.57
N ALA A 21 34.31 29.98 40.06
CA ALA A 21 35.41 29.07 39.84
C ALA A 21 35.59 28.96 38.32
N ALA A 22 36.59 29.66 37.79
CA ALA A 22 37.08 29.41 36.46
C ALA A 22 37.59 27.96 36.46
N THR A 23 36.78 27.05 35.93
CA THR A 23 37.28 25.77 35.48
C THR A 23 38.34 26.11 34.44
N ASP A 24 39.62 25.95 34.78
CA ASP A 24 40.72 26.01 33.82
C ASP A 24 40.41 24.99 32.72
N ALA A 25 39.81 25.47 31.63
CA ALA A 25 39.59 24.69 30.44
C ALA A 25 40.98 24.39 29.87
N VAL A 26 41.49 23.19 30.15
CA VAL A 26 42.70 22.64 29.52
C VAL A 26 42.57 22.88 28.03
N ALA A 27 43.44 23.73 27.47
CA ALA A 27 43.41 24.05 26.06
C ALA A 27 43.46 22.73 25.26
N PRO A 28 42.50 22.49 24.34
CA PRO A 28 42.44 21.23 23.63
C PRO A 28 43.74 21.02 22.87
N ASN A 29 44.31 19.81 22.96
CA ASN A 29 45.52 19.46 22.22
C ASN A 29 45.25 19.64 20.72
N ARG A 30 46.04 20.50 20.06
CA ARG A 30 45.86 20.86 18.66
C ARG A 30 46.92 20.22 17.78
N PHE A 31 46.51 19.81 16.59
CA PHE A 31 47.38 19.24 15.58
C PHE A 31 46.86 19.62 14.19
N ASP A 32 47.71 19.51 13.19
CA ASP A 32 47.33 19.82 11.81
C ASP A 32 46.77 18.57 11.14
N VAL A 33 45.68 18.72 10.37
CA VAL A 33 45.11 17.65 9.55
C VAL A 33 45.20 18.05 8.09
N LEU A 34 46.15 17.46 7.37
CA LEU A 34 46.47 17.75 5.98
C LEU A 34 45.77 16.80 5.01
N GLU A 35 45.52 15.56 5.41
CA GLU A 35 44.88 14.53 4.58
C GLU A 35 43.95 13.64 5.43
N TYR A 36 42.76 13.35 4.90
CA TYR A 36 41.92 12.25 5.39
C TYR A 36 42.04 11.06 4.46
N ARG A 37 42.43 9.91 5.00
CA ARG A 37 42.47 8.64 4.28
C ARG A 37 41.25 7.80 4.65
N VAL A 38 40.28 7.74 3.75
CA VAL A 38 39.06 6.95 3.95
C VAL A 38 39.20 5.59 3.28
N GLU A 39 39.17 4.53 4.08
CA GLU A 39 39.30 3.14 3.60
C GLU A 39 37.99 2.38 3.78
N GLY A 40 37.73 1.39 2.92
CA GLY A 40 36.55 0.50 3.04
C GLY A 40 35.26 1.00 2.38
N ASN A 41 35.26 2.17 1.74
CA ASN A 41 34.11 2.67 0.97
C ASN A 41 33.94 1.90 -0.36
N THR A 42 32.75 1.34 -0.58
CA THR A 42 32.30 0.80 -1.86
C THR A 42 30.96 1.37 -2.34
N LEU A 43 30.25 2.13 -1.48
CA LEU A 43 28.86 2.54 -1.72
C LEU A 43 28.69 4.01 -2.12
N LEU A 44 29.51 4.92 -1.57
CA LEU A 44 29.40 6.36 -1.85
C LEU A 44 30.42 6.79 -2.90
N GLU A 45 30.08 7.82 -3.68
CA GLU A 45 31.02 8.42 -4.62
C GLU A 45 32.18 9.10 -3.88
N VAL A 46 33.41 8.90 -4.35
CA VAL A 46 34.62 9.47 -3.73
C VAL A 46 34.51 10.99 -3.57
N ARG A 47 33.96 11.70 -4.57
CA ARG A 47 33.76 13.16 -4.52
C ARG A 47 32.84 13.61 -3.41
N GLN A 48 31.83 12.80 -3.06
CA GLN A 48 30.92 13.10 -1.96
C GLN A 48 31.67 13.00 -0.62
N ILE A 49 32.49 11.95 -0.45
CA ILE A 49 33.33 11.75 0.73
C ILE A 49 34.34 12.88 0.88
N GLU A 50 35.05 13.22 -0.20
CA GLU A 50 36.04 14.31 -0.21
C GLU A 50 35.42 15.62 0.26
N ARG A 51 34.24 15.98 -0.24
CA ARG A 51 33.53 17.20 0.17
C ARG A 51 33.18 17.22 1.66
N LEU A 52 32.79 16.08 2.22
CA LEU A 52 32.42 15.97 3.64
C LEU A 52 33.63 16.14 4.55
N VAL A 53 34.75 15.49 4.22
CA VAL A 53 35.96 15.57 5.06
C VAL A 53 36.73 16.87 4.87
N TYR A 54 36.56 17.55 3.72
CA TYR A 54 37.27 18.79 3.41
C TYR A 54 37.02 19.91 4.41
N GLU A 55 35.80 20.04 4.93
CA GLU A 55 35.44 21.05 5.94
C GLU A 55 36.22 20.89 7.25
N HIS A 56 36.74 19.69 7.51
CA HIS A 56 37.47 19.32 8.71
C HIS A 56 38.99 19.25 8.51
N LEU A 57 39.49 19.64 7.34
CA LEU A 57 40.93 19.76 7.05
C LEU A 57 41.49 21.12 7.51
N GLY A 58 42.79 21.19 7.73
CA GLY A 58 43.52 22.43 8.00
C GLY A 58 44.38 22.40 9.27
N PRO A 59 45.07 23.51 9.56
CA PRO A 59 45.92 23.62 10.73
C PRO A 59 45.10 23.80 12.02
N GLN A 60 45.71 23.50 13.17
CA GLN A 60 45.17 23.77 14.51
C GLN A 60 43.82 23.08 14.83
N ARG A 61 43.58 21.91 14.22
CA ARG A 61 42.41 21.07 14.47
C ARG A 61 42.53 20.32 15.79
N THR A 62 41.40 19.85 16.27
CA THR A 62 41.24 19.12 17.52
C THR A 62 40.71 17.71 17.25
N ILE A 63 40.78 16.83 18.26
CA ILE A 63 40.13 15.51 18.19
C ILE A 63 38.62 15.67 17.91
N GLY A 64 37.99 16.72 18.44
CA GLY A 64 36.58 17.03 18.17
C GLY A 64 36.29 17.31 16.69
N ASP A 65 37.22 17.91 15.95
CA ASP A 65 37.08 18.13 14.50
C ASP A 65 37.15 16.81 13.72
N VAL A 66 38.02 15.88 14.13
CA VAL A 66 38.13 14.54 13.52
C VAL A 66 36.88 13.71 13.81
N GLU A 67 36.36 13.77 15.04
CA GLU A 67 35.08 13.14 15.40
C GLU A 67 33.91 13.74 14.63
N ALA A 68 33.93 15.05 14.37
CA ALA A 68 32.93 15.69 13.51
C ALA A 68 33.03 15.17 12.07
N ALA A 69 34.24 14.99 11.52
CA ALA A 69 34.44 14.40 10.19
C ALA A 69 33.93 12.95 10.12
N ARG A 70 34.25 12.13 11.13
CA ARG A 70 33.72 10.77 11.28
C ARG A 70 32.20 10.76 11.31
N GLY A 71 31.59 11.63 12.13
CA GLY A 71 30.15 11.76 12.27
C GLY A 71 29.46 12.28 11.01
N ALA A 72 30.07 13.20 10.27
CA ALA A 72 29.58 13.70 8.99
C ALA A 72 29.57 12.60 7.93
N LEU A 73 30.66 11.82 7.85
CA LEU A 73 30.75 10.69 6.93
C LEU A 73 29.72 9.61 7.27
N GLU A 74 29.61 9.23 8.54
CA GLU A 74 28.61 8.25 9.00
C GLU A 74 27.18 8.73 8.73
N SER A 75 26.89 10.00 8.95
CA SER A 75 25.57 10.60 8.65
C SER A 75 25.26 10.55 7.16
N ALA A 76 26.24 10.81 6.29
CA ALA A 76 26.06 10.72 4.85
C ALA A 76 25.70 9.30 4.38
N TYR A 77 26.27 8.25 4.97
CA TYR A 77 25.86 6.87 4.68
C TYR A 77 24.41 6.60 5.13
N ARG A 78 24.04 7.06 6.33
CA ARG A 78 22.66 6.90 6.83
C ARG A 78 21.66 7.63 5.94
N ASP A 79 21.96 8.86 5.55
CA ASP A 79 21.11 9.69 4.68
C ASP A 79 21.00 9.10 3.26
N ALA A 80 22.05 8.43 2.78
CA ALA A 80 22.04 7.67 1.53
C ALA A 80 21.26 6.34 1.62
N GLY A 81 20.83 5.92 2.82
CA GLY A 81 20.02 4.71 3.04
C GLY A 81 20.81 3.49 3.53
N TYR A 82 22.05 3.65 4.01
CA TYR A 82 22.90 2.56 4.51
C TYR A 82 23.10 2.65 6.03
N PRO A 83 22.12 2.24 6.85
CA PRO A 83 22.15 2.44 8.30
C PRO A 83 23.15 1.54 9.05
N THR A 84 23.72 0.53 8.40
CA THR A 84 24.63 -0.44 9.01
C THR A 84 26.10 -0.15 8.71
N VAL A 85 26.37 0.99 8.08
CA VAL A 85 27.74 1.44 7.84
C VAL A 85 28.20 2.26 9.05
N SER A 86 29.31 1.85 9.64
CA SER A 86 29.95 2.58 10.74
C SER A 86 31.32 3.07 10.31
N VAL A 87 31.69 4.29 10.72
CA VAL A 87 33.03 4.83 10.50
C VAL A 87 33.79 4.79 11.82
N VAL A 88 34.96 4.16 11.81
CA VAL A 88 35.84 4.00 12.98
C VAL A 88 37.13 4.77 12.75
N ILE A 89 37.63 5.42 13.79
CA ILE A 89 38.98 6.02 13.80
C ILE A 89 39.91 4.99 14.47
N PRO A 90 40.77 4.28 13.72
CA PRO A 90 41.73 3.36 14.31
C PRO A 90 42.77 4.11 15.14
N GLU A 91 43.37 3.42 16.11
CA GLU A 91 44.49 3.95 16.89
C GLU A 91 45.66 4.29 15.96
N GLN A 92 46.04 5.57 15.93
CA GLN A 92 47.09 6.09 15.05
C GLN A 92 47.73 7.34 15.68
N SER A 93 48.97 7.65 15.29
CA SER A 93 49.62 8.91 15.68
C SER A 93 49.29 10.01 14.66
N THR A 94 48.95 11.21 15.13
CA THR A 94 48.58 12.35 14.28
C THR A 94 49.79 13.18 13.82
N ASN A 95 51.01 12.74 14.13
CA ASN A 95 52.25 13.48 13.88
C ASN A 95 52.55 13.70 12.38
N SER A 96 51.99 12.88 11.50
CA SER A 96 52.17 12.97 10.04
C SER A 96 51.20 13.94 9.36
N GLY A 97 50.21 14.48 10.09
CA GLY A 97 49.11 15.26 9.52
C GLY A 97 48.13 14.45 8.68
N VAL A 98 48.24 13.11 8.65
CA VAL A 98 47.31 12.22 7.94
C VAL A 98 46.41 11.53 8.96
N VAL A 99 45.10 11.60 8.76
CA VAL A 99 44.11 10.94 9.62
C VAL A 99 43.36 9.87 8.82
N GLN A 100 43.45 8.62 9.26
CA GLN A 100 42.76 7.48 8.68
C GLN A 100 41.36 7.33 9.28
N LEU A 101 40.37 7.15 8.41
CA LEU A 101 38.99 6.81 8.75
C LEU A 101 38.66 5.47 8.09
N GLN A 102 38.28 4.47 8.89
CA GLN A 102 37.91 3.16 8.40
C GLN A 102 36.39 3.02 8.31
N VAL A 103 35.87 2.88 7.10
CA VAL A 103 34.46 2.57 6.84
C VAL A 103 34.27 1.07 6.95
N VAL A 104 33.39 0.65 7.86
CA VAL A 104 33.01 -0.75 8.05
C VAL A 104 31.58 -0.90 7.53
N GLU A 105 31.45 -1.43 6.32
CA GLU A 105 30.17 -1.74 5.70
C GLU A 105 29.68 -3.09 6.20
N GLN A 106 28.83 -3.09 7.24
CA GLN A 106 28.36 -4.34 7.81
C GLN A 106 27.42 -5.06 6.84
N ARG A 107 27.71 -6.35 6.60
CA ARG A 107 26.94 -7.21 5.70
C ARG A 107 25.95 -8.06 6.48
N VAL A 108 24.86 -8.45 5.83
CA VAL A 108 23.93 -9.42 6.41
C VAL A 108 24.63 -10.78 6.49
N GLY A 109 24.89 -11.28 7.70
CA GLY A 109 25.45 -12.62 7.90
C GLY A 109 24.38 -13.70 7.75
N ARG A 110 23.22 -13.50 8.41
CA ARG A 110 22.10 -14.44 8.34
C ARG A 110 20.74 -13.77 8.44
N LEU A 111 19.81 -14.23 7.58
CA LEU A 111 18.40 -13.90 7.65
C LEU A 111 17.57 -15.04 8.26
N ARG A 112 16.93 -14.75 9.39
CA ARG A 112 15.97 -15.65 10.05
C ARG A 112 14.56 -15.11 9.86
N VAL A 113 13.63 -15.98 9.50
CA VAL A 113 12.19 -15.66 9.45
C VAL A 113 11.53 -16.40 10.60
N THR A 114 10.91 -15.68 11.52
CA THR A 114 10.28 -16.23 12.73
C THR A 114 8.81 -15.85 12.78
N GLY A 115 7.95 -16.67 13.41
CA GLY A 115 6.51 -16.39 13.55
C GLY A 115 5.64 -16.65 12.32
N ALA A 116 6.22 -17.17 11.23
CA ALA A 116 5.48 -17.59 10.05
C ALA A 116 4.80 -18.96 10.29
N THR A 117 3.55 -18.92 10.74
CA THR A 117 2.75 -20.11 11.12
C THR A 117 1.94 -20.66 9.94
N TYR A 118 1.27 -19.79 9.20
CA TYR A 118 0.40 -20.14 8.08
C TYR A 118 1.08 -19.93 6.73
N ASN A 119 2.09 -19.06 6.67
CA ASN A 119 2.86 -18.72 5.48
C ASN A 119 4.23 -19.42 5.48
N SER A 120 4.74 -19.75 4.29
CA SER A 120 6.07 -20.36 4.15
C SER A 120 7.19 -19.35 4.42
N GLY A 121 7.95 -19.57 5.50
CA GLY A 121 9.12 -18.75 5.83
C GLY A 121 10.20 -18.73 4.73
N ARG A 122 10.36 -19.82 3.98
CA ARG A 122 11.25 -19.86 2.80
C ARG A 122 10.81 -18.88 1.72
N ARG A 123 9.52 -18.89 1.38
CA ARG A 123 8.98 -17.99 0.35
C ARG A 123 9.03 -16.52 0.78
N ILE A 124 8.85 -16.24 2.07
CA ILE A 124 9.04 -14.90 2.63
C ILE A 124 10.49 -14.47 2.46
N ARG A 125 11.46 -15.34 2.79
CA ARG A 125 12.89 -15.09 2.59
C ARG A 125 13.24 -14.80 1.13
N ASP A 126 12.74 -15.63 0.21
CA ASP A 126 13.00 -15.48 -1.23
C ASP A 126 12.41 -14.17 -1.80
N ALA A 127 11.42 -13.58 -1.12
CA ALA A 127 10.79 -12.32 -1.51
C ALA A 127 11.46 -11.07 -0.90
N VAL A 128 12.52 -11.21 -0.09
CA VAL A 128 13.31 -10.10 0.48
C VAL A 128 14.78 -10.20 0.09
N PRO A 129 15.14 -10.13 -1.21
CA PRO A 129 16.52 -10.26 -1.67
C PRO A 129 17.46 -9.20 -1.07
N SER A 130 16.97 -8.02 -0.70
CA SER A 130 17.76 -6.99 0.01
C SER A 130 18.34 -7.46 1.35
N LEU A 131 17.68 -8.43 2.01
CA LEU A 131 18.10 -9.03 3.28
C LEU A 131 18.87 -10.35 3.08
N SER A 132 19.33 -10.65 1.87
CA SER A 132 20.06 -11.89 1.59
C SER A 132 21.45 -11.89 2.25
N PRO A 133 21.96 -13.04 2.72
CA PRO A 133 23.32 -13.12 3.25
C PRO A 133 24.38 -12.59 2.27
N GLY A 134 25.31 -11.78 2.77
CA GLY A 134 26.40 -11.16 2.02
C GLY A 134 26.09 -9.77 1.45
N SER A 135 24.82 -9.36 1.39
CA SER A 135 24.44 -8.01 0.97
C SER A 135 24.76 -6.98 2.06
N VAL A 136 25.03 -5.73 1.65
CA VAL A 136 24.99 -4.59 2.57
C VAL A 136 23.53 -4.14 2.69
N LEU A 137 23.11 -3.76 3.89
CA LEU A 137 21.73 -3.36 4.16
C LEU A 137 21.43 -2.00 3.52
N ASP A 138 20.63 -2.00 2.46
CA ASP A 138 20.01 -0.80 1.89
C ASP A 138 18.58 -0.67 2.43
N ALA A 139 18.35 0.31 3.30
CA ALA A 139 17.06 0.57 3.92
C ALA A 139 15.94 0.83 2.89
N ASN A 140 16.26 1.49 1.77
CA ASN A 140 15.29 1.76 0.71
C ASN A 140 14.92 0.48 -0.03
N ALA A 141 15.88 -0.40 -0.30
CA ALA A 141 15.62 -1.70 -0.90
C ALA A 141 14.80 -2.61 0.03
N VAL A 142 15.16 -2.65 1.32
CA VAL A 142 14.42 -3.40 2.34
C VAL A 142 12.98 -2.90 2.44
N GLN A 143 12.76 -1.59 2.51
CA GLN A 143 11.42 -1.03 2.55
C GLN A 143 10.60 -1.42 1.32
N ARG A 144 11.19 -1.35 0.11
CA ARG A 144 10.51 -1.77 -1.13
C ARG A 144 10.11 -3.24 -1.10
N ASP A 145 11.00 -4.12 -0.66
CA ASP A 145 10.72 -5.57 -0.56
C ASP A 145 9.61 -5.85 0.47
N LEU A 146 9.67 -5.21 1.64
CA LEU A 146 8.64 -5.34 2.68
C LEU A 146 7.29 -4.78 2.24
N ASP A 147 7.26 -3.65 1.54
CA ASP A 147 6.04 -3.08 0.97
C ASP A 147 5.44 -4.01 -0.09
N ALA A 148 6.28 -4.63 -0.93
CA ALA A 148 5.84 -5.61 -1.91
C ALA A 148 5.21 -6.84 -1.25
N LEU A 149 5.81 -7.34 -0.16
CA LEU A 149 5.23 -8.40 0.65
C LEU A 149 3.92 -8.00 1.33
N ALA A 150 3.85 -6.80 1.90
CA ALA A 150 2.66 -6.29 2.60
C ALA A 150 1.47 -6.11 1.65
N ARG A 151 1.69 -5.78 0.37
CA ARG A 151 0.62 -5.71 -0.65
C ARG A 151 -0.01 -7.06 -0.98
N ARG A 152 0.67 -8.18 -0.69
CA ARG A 152 0.19 -9.52 -1.06
C ARG A 152 -0.81 -10.10 -0.06
N SER A 153 -0.69 -9.78 1.22
CA SER A 153 -1.62 -10.24 2.25
C SER A 153 -1.82 -9.20 3.35
N ARG A 154 -3.07 -9.00 3.76
CA ARG A 154 -3.43 -8.13 4.91
C ARG A 154 -3.32 -8.85 6.25
N ASP A 155 -3.14 -10.17 6.24
CA ASP A 155 -3.11 -11.01 7.43
C ASP A 155 -1.71 -11.16 8.02
N VAL A 156 -0.71 -10.60 7.33
CA VAL A 156 0.69 -10.76 7.66
C VAL A 156 1.33 -9.38 7.83
N SER A 157 2.04 -9.20 8.94
CA SER A 157 2.89 -8.03 9.18
C SER A 157 4.33 -8.46 9.38
N TYR A 158 5.26 -7.73 8.77
CA TYR A 158 6.68 -8.02 8.76
C TYR A 158 7.43 -6.94 9.54
N ASN A 159 8.21 -7.33 10.54
CA ASN A 159 9.01 -6.41 11.32
C ASN A 159 10.48 -6.88 11.32
N PRO A 160 11.37 -6.20 10.59
CA PRO A 160 12.79 -6.52 10.62
C PRO A 160 13.41 -6.07 11.95
N VAL A 161 14.18 -6.96 12.58
CA VAL A 161 14.95 -6.67 13.79
C VAL A 161 16.41 -6.99 13.50
N ILE A 162 17.26 -5.97 13.56
CA ILE A 162 18.70 -6.11 13.36
C ILE A 162 19.33 -6.54 14.68
N ARG A 163 20.21 -7.53 14.62
CA ARG A 163 21.00 -8.05 15.73
C ARG A 163 22.47 -8.09 15.34
N SER A 164 23.35 -8.07 16.33
CA SER A 164 24.78 -8.29 16.10
C SER A 164 25.01 -9.65 15.44
N GLY A 165 25.80 -9.67 14.36
CA GLY A 165 26.15 -10.89 13.63
C GLY A 165 27.11 -11.78 14.41
N GLN A 166 27.39 -12.96 13.87
CA GLN A 166 28.33 -13.91 14.47
C GLN A 166 29.79 -13.59 14.11
N ALA A 167 30.04 -13.01 12.94
CA ALA A 167 31.36 -12.57 12.52
C ALA A 167 31.51 -11.04 12.63
N VAL A 168 32.76 -10.59 12.72
CA VAL A 168 33.10 -9.16 12.71
C VAL A 168 32.71 -8.55 11.36
N GLY A 169 32.03 -7.41 11.40
CA GLY A 169 31.51 -6.77 10.18
C GLY A 169 30.24 -7.43 9.64
N GLU A 170 29.59 -8.32 10.40
CA GLU A 170 28.29 -8.88 10.05
C GLU A 170 27.17 -8.45 11.00
N ILE A 171 25.96 -8.40 10.46
CA ILE A 171 24.72 -8.27 11.20
C ILE A 171 23.78 -9.44 10.89
N ASP A 172 23.06 -9.92 11.90
CA ASP A 172 21.98 -10.88 11.71
C ASP A 172 20.65 -10.13 11.63
N VAL A 173 19.77 -10.54 10.73
CA VAL A 173 18.43 -9.95 10.61
C VAL A 173 17.38 -11.00 10.95
N ASP A 174 16.55 -10.65 11.93
CA ASP A 174 15.35 -11.39 12.29
C ASP A 174 14.14 -10.71 11.67
N LEU A 175 13.56 -11.32 10.65
CA LEU A 175 12.28 -10.92 10.12
C LEU A 175 11.18 -11.56 10.96
N VAL A 176 10.68 -10.80 11.94
CA VAL A 176 9.58 -11.23 12.81
C VAL A 176 8.27 -11.07 12.06
N VAL A 177 7.59 -12.18 11.82
CA VAL A 177 6.34 -12.25 11.08
C VAL A 177 5.18 -12.41 12.08
N LYS A 178 4.24 -11.47 12.05
CA LYS A 178 2.95 -11.61 12.73
C LYS A 178 1.98 -12.21 11.72
N ASP A 179 1.84 -13.53 11.76
CA ASP A 179 1.06 -14.31 10.81
C ASP A 179 -0.31 -14.67 11.41
N ARG A 180 -1.39 -14.08 10.89
CA ARG A 180 -2.77 -14.38 11.29
C ARG A 180 -3.38 -15.43 10.38
N LEU A 181 -4.35 -16.17 10.90
CA LEU A 181 -5.11 -17.15 10.13
C LEU A 181 -5.70 -16.47 8.88
N PRO A 182 -5.34 -16.88 7.65
CA PRO A 182 -5.79 -16.24 6.42
C PRO A 182 -7.18 -16.74 6.01
N LEU A 183 -8.08 -16.92 6.98
CA LEU A 183 -9.47 -17.34 6.79
C LEU A 183 -10.37 -16.24 7.33
N HIS A 184 -11.22 -15.71 6.47
CA HIS A 184 -12.16 -14.64 6.81
C HIS A 184 -13.57 -15.07 6.47
N GLY A 185 -14.52 -14.74 7.33
CA GLY A 185 -15.94 -14.99 7.11
C GLY A 185 -16.76 -13.76 7.48
N ARG A 186 -17.86 -13.56 6.77
CA ARG A 186 -18.86 -12.53 7.08
C ARG A 186 -20.25 -13.13 6.92
N PHE A 187 -21.13 -12.79 7.84
CA PHE A 187 -22.55 -13.04 7.73
C PHE A 187 -23.28 -11.71 7.93
N GLU A 188 -24.30 -11.46 7.13
CA GLU A 188 -25.02 -10.20 7.11
C GLU A 188 -26.51 -10.46 6.92
N LEU A 189 -27.32 -9.74 7.69
CA LEU A 189 -28.76 -9.64 7.49
C LEU A 189 -29.08 -8.18 7.20
N ASN A 190 -29.85 -7.92 6.15
CA ASN A 190 -30.27 -6.56 5.80
C ASN A 190 -31.68 -6.58 5.19
N ASN A 191 -32.26 -5.40 5.02
CA ASN A 191 -33.59 -5.21 4.42
C ASN A 191 -33.54 -4.41 3.10
N PHE A 192 -32.41 -4.45 2.39
CA PHE A 192 -32.27 -3.76 1.11
C PHE A 192 -32.95 -4.58 0.01
N ALA A 193 -34.24 -4.34 -0.17
CA ALA A 193 -35.08 -5.02 -1.16
C ALA A 193 -35.57 -4.06 -2.25
N SER A 194 -35.92 -4.63 -3.41
CA SER A 194 -36.61 -3.90 -4.48
C SER A 194 -38.12 -3.91 -4.25
N ALA A 195 -38.82 -2.98 -4.90
CA ALA A 195 -40.28 -2.95 -4.88
C ALA A 195 -40.84 -4.32 -5.30
N ASN A 196 -41.86 -4.81 -4.58
CA ASN A 196 -42.52 -6.11 -4.80
C ASN A 196 -41.67 -7.35 -4.49
N THR A 197 -40.64 -7.24 -3.63
CA THR A 197 -39.91 -8.40 -3.09
C THR A 197 -39.92 -8.37 -1.57
N SER A 198 -39.79 -9.54 -0.94
CA SER A 198 -39.61 -9.71 0.50
C SER A 198 -38.48 -8.81 1.01
N GLU A 199 -38.59 -8.26 2.21
CA GLU A 199 -37.59 -7.27 2.67
C GLU A 199 -36.30 -7.93 3.13
N LEU A 200 -36.38 -9.07 3.84
CA LEU A 200 -35.22 -9.68 4.47
C LEU A 200 -34.27 -10.30 3.44
N ARG A 201 -32.97 -9.99 3.60
CA ARG A 201 -31.86 -10.58 2.84
C ARG A 201 -30.84 -11.13 3.80
N ALA A 202 -30.37 -12.34 3.53
CA ALA A 202 -29.25 -12.96 4.23
C ALA A 202 -28.09 -13.15 3.26
N ALA A 203 -26.92 -12.65 3.62
CA ALA A 203 -25.70 -12.81 2.86
C ALA A 203 -24.60 -13.45 3.72
N ALA A 204 -23.85 -14.36 3.13
CA ALA A 204 -22.71 -14.99 3.76
C ALA A 204 -21.53 -14.99 2.79
N SER A 205 -20.32 -14.77 3.30
CA SER A 205 -19.10 -14.93 2.53
C SER A 205 -18.00 -15.54 3.36
N ALA A 206 -17.12 -16.29 2.70
CA ALA A 206 -15.92 -16.87 3.26
C ALA A 206 -14.77 -16.71 2.26
N SER A 207 -13.58 -16.40 2.74
CA SER A 207 -12.39 -16.34 1.90
C SER A 207 -11.17 -16.92 2.60
N TYR A 208 -10.33 -17.60 1.83
CA TYR A 208 -9.07 -18.14 2.28
C TYR A 208 -7.92 -17.61 1.42
N GLY A 209 -6.98 -16.89 2.03
CA GLY A 209 -5.99 -16.03 1.35
C GLY A 209 -4.61 -16.63 1.12
N ASN A 210 -4.37 -17.89 1.47
CA ASN A 210 -3.05 -18.53 1.29
C ASN A 210 -3.13 -19.95 0.73
N LEU A 211 -3.83 -20.13 -0.39
CA LEU A 211 -3.83 -21.42 -1.09
C LEU A 211 -2.42 -21.75 -1.62
N PHE A 212 -2.05 -23.02 -1.46
CA PHE A 212 -0.78 -23.60 -1.94
C PHE A 212 0.49 -22.93 -1.41
N GLN A 213 0.40 -22.14 -0.32
CA GLN A 213 1.50 -21.30 0.16
C GLN A 213 1.95 -20.24 -0.85
N ARG A 214 1.07 -19.82 -1.77
CA ARG A 214 1.37 -18.86 -2.83
C ARG A 214 0.59 -17.55 -2.70
N GLN A 215 -0.09 -17.33 -1.57
CA GLN A 215 -0.97 -16.17 -1.38
C GLN A 215 -2.04 -16.06 -2.48
N HIS A 216 -2.47 -17.22 -2.98
CA HIS A 216 -3.64 -17.31 -3.83
C HIS A 216 -4.88 -17.25 -2.94
N ALA A 217 -5.89 -16.51 -3.37
CA ALA A 217 -7.11 -16.32 -2.60
C ALA A 217 -8.28 -17.02 -3.29
N LEU A 218 -9.06 -17.78 -2.51
CA LEU A 218 -10.36 -18.29 -2.92
C LEU A 218 -11.42 -17.64 -2.05
N SER A 219 -12.46 -17.11 -2.68
CA SER A 219 -13.60 -16.48 -2.02
C SER A 219 -14.88 -17.14 -2.51
N LEU A 220 -15.78 -17.43 -1.58
CA LEU A 220 -17.13 -17.89 -1.82
C LEU A 220 -18.09 -16.91 -1.16
N SER A 221 -19.14 -16.51 -1.86
CA SER A 221 -20.19 -15.69 -1.30
C SER A 221 -21.56 -16.12 -1.81
N GLY A 222 -22.57 -15.93 -1.00
CA GLY A 222 -23.94 -16.16 -1.40
C GLY A 222 -24.89 -15.19 -0.72
N GLN A 223 -26.01 -14.92 -1.38
CA GLN A 223 -27.09 -14.10 -0.87
C GLN A 223 -28.42 -14.75 -1.21
N VAL A 224 -29.34 -14.75 -0.25
CA VAL A 224 -30.69 -15.29 -0.41
C VAL A 224 -31.72 -14.37 0.22
N SER A 225 -32.94 -14.44 -0.29
CA SER A 225 -34.16 -13.99 0.41
C SER A 225 -34.67 -15.14 1.29
N PRO A 226 -34.55 -15.10 2.63
CA PRO A 226 -34.94 -16.23 3.47
C PRO A 226 -36.45 -16.49 3.49
N GLU A 227 -37.27 -15.45 3.26
CA GLU A 227 -38.73 -15.53 3.26
C GLU A 227 -39.26 -16.17 1.96
N ASP A 228 -38.67 -15.82 0.82
CA ASP A 228 -38.90 -16.49 -0.47
C ASP A 228 -37.59 -16.62 -1.27
N THR A 229 -36.97 -17.80 -1.20
CA THR A 229 -35.69 -18.07 -1.88
C THR A 229 -35.76 -18.04 -3.41
N GLN A 230 -36.94 -17.94 -4.00
CA GLN A 230 -37.11 -17.80 -5.46
C GLN A 230 -36.92 -16.35 -5.92
N GLU A 231 -37.05 -15.37 -5.03
CA GLU A 231 -36.88 -13.95 -5.37
C GLU A 231 -35.41 -13.57 -5.56
N VAL A 232 -34.54 -14.03 -4.65
CA VAL A 232 -33.11 -13.78 -4.71
C VAL A 232 -32.36 -15.02 -4.28
N ARG A 233 -31.54 -15.53 -5.20
CA ARG A 233 -30.51 -16.51 -4.91
C ARG A 233 -29.29 -16.24 -5.75
N VAL A 234 -28.21 -15.81 -5.11
CA VAL A 234 -26.94 -15.52 -5.75
C VAL A 234 -25.85 -16.35 -5.11
N LEU A 235 -25.04 -17.00 -5.93
CA LEU A 235 -23.83 -17.70 -5.51
C LEU A 235 -22.67 -17.23 -6.37
N ALA A 236 -21.59 -16.81 -5.74
CA ALA A 236 -20.38 -16.38 -6.41
C ALA A 236 -19.15 -17.10 -5.85
N ALA A 237 -18.24 -17.44 -6.74
CA ALA A 237 -16.92 -17.97 -6.42
C ALA A 237 -15.87 -17.16 -7.16
N SER A 238 -14.79 -16.79 -6.47
CA SER A 238 -13.68 -16.05 -7.06
C SER A 238 -12.35 -16.66 -6.65
N TYR A 239 -11.46 -16.86 -7.62
CA TYR A 239 -10.10 -17.31 -7.42
C TYR A 239 -9.12 -16.29 -7.96
N ILE A 240 -8.20 -15.85 -7.11
CA ILE A 240 -7.17 -14.87 -7.45
C ILE A 240 -5.79 -15.53 -7.30
N ALA A 241 -5.04 -15.57 -8.39
CA ALA A 241 -3.66 -16.01 -8.41
C ALA A 241 -2.71 -14.82 -8.57
N ARG A 242 -1.63 -14.81 -7.77
CA ARG A 242 -0.59 -13.77 -7.76
C ARG A 242 0.78 -14.44 -7.80
N PRO A 243 1.37 -14.64 -8.99
CA PRO A 243 2.70 -15.23 -9.10
C PRO A 243 3.74 -14.49 -8.25
N GLN A 244 4.78 -15.20 -7.81
CA GLN A 244 5.84 -14.58 -7.01
C GLN A 244 6.87 -13.82 -7.85
N ALA A 245 7.02 -14.18 -9.11
CA ALA A 245 8.04 -13.61 -10.00
C ALA A 245 7.69 -12.19 -10.50
N ASN A 246 6.44 -11.76 -10.35
CA ASN A 246 5.95 -10.47 -10.84
C ASN A 246 4.77 -9.98 -9.99
N ASP A 247 4.30 -8.78 -10.31
CA ASP A 247 3.13 -8.15 -9.67
C ASP A 247 1.84 -8.35 -10.48
N HIS A 248 1.81 -9.34 -11.39
CA HIS A 248 0.62 -9.63 -12.16
C HIS A 248 -0.44 -10.29 -11.28
N ILE A 249 -1.71 -10.01 -11.58
CA ILE A 249 -2.83 -10.68 -10.92
C ILE A 249 -3.73 -11.32 -11.96
N TYR A 250 -4.10 -12.58 -11.72
CA TYR A 250 -5.09 -13.29 -12.54
C TYR A 250 -6.30 -13.59 -11.67
N ALA A 251 -7.49 -13.25 -12.16
CA ALA A 251 -8.74 -13.45 -11.45
C ALA A 251 -9.72 -14.25 -12.31
N LEU A 252 -10.26 -15.33 -11.73
CA LEU A 252 -11.38 -16.08 -12.27
C LEU A 252 -12.57 -15.88 -11.33
N THR A 253 -13.69 -15.39 -11.84
CA THR A 253 -14.92 -15.21 -11.07
C THR A 253 -16.06 -15.90 -11.77
N ALA A 254 -16.81 -16.72 -11.05
CA ALA A 254 -18.03 -17.38 -11.53
C ALA A 254 -19.19 -16.96 -10.63
N VAL A 255 -20.31 -16.59 -11.25
CA VAL A 255 -21.52 -16.15 -10.57
C VAL A 255 -22.72 -16.86 -11.17
N LYS A 256 -23.58 -17.40 -10.32
CA LYS A 256 -24.90 -17.89 -10.67
C LYS A 256 -25.92 -17.05 -9.91
N SER A 257 -26.90 -16.51 -10.62
CA SER A 257 -27.92 -15.63 -10.07
C SER A 257 -29.27 -16.04 -10.59
N ASP A 258 -30.22 -16.26 -9.69
CA ASP A 258 -31.64 -16.41 -10.00
C ASP A 258 -32.37 -15.16 -9.45
N SER A 259 -31.90 -13.96 -9.81
CA SER A 259 -32.37 -12.69 -9.25
C SER A 259 -32.28 -11.56 -10.27
N ASP A 260 -33.35 -10.76 -10.36
CA ASP A 260 -33.39 -9.50 -11.13
C ASP A 260 -32.98 -8.28 -10.29
N VAL A 261 -32.67 -8.51 -9.01
CA VAL A 261 -32.22 -7.49 -8.06
C VAL A 261 -30.70 -7.53 -7.91
N ALA A 262 -30.07 -6.34 -7.87
CA ALA A 262 -28.64 -6.18 -7.65
C ALA A 262 -28.19 -6.83 -6.34
N ALA A 263 -27.22 -7.74 -6.42
CA ALA A 263 -26.61 -8.37 -5.23
C ALA A 263 -25.77 -7.37 -4.41
N VAL A 264 -25.73 -7.58 -3.08
CA VAL A 264 -24.91 -6.81 -2.14
C VAL A 264 -23.58 -7.53 -1.91
N GLY A 265 -22.46 -6.80 -1.93
CA GLY A 265 -21.13 -7.36 -1.63
C GLY A 265 -20.04 -7.16 -2.68
N GLY A 266 -20.13 -6.09 -3.49
CA GLY A 266 -19.11 -5.80 -4.52
C GLY A 266 -19.32 -6.55 -5.84
N THR A 267 -20.39 -7.35 -5.94
CA THR A 267 -20.85 -7.95 -7.19
C THR A 267 -22.18 -7.32 -7.61
N THR A 268 -22.16 -6.36 -8.53
CA THR A 268 -23.40 -5.86 -9.13
C THR A 268 -23.88 -6.89 -10.15
N VAL A 269 -24.77 -7.78 -9.74
CA VAL A 269 -25.41 -8.73 -10.65
C VAL A 269 -26.76 -8.15 -11.06
N LEU A 270 -26.88 -7.69 -12.29
CA LEU A 270 -28.15 -7.29 -12.89
C LEU A 270 -28.66 -8.46 -13.72
N GLY A 271 -29.63 -9.19 -13.19
CA GLY A 271 -30.39 -10.21 -13.92
C GLY A 271 -30.06 -11.66 -13.57
N SER A 272 -31.01 -12.52 -13.90
CA SER A 272 -30.87 -13.97 -13.77
C SER A 272 -29.93 -14.55 -14.85
N GLY A 273 -29.07 -15.48 -14.46
CA GLY A 273 -28.09 -16.06 -15.36
C GLY A 273 -26.84 -16.64 -14.72
N GLU A 274 -25.93 -17.04 -15.60
CA GLU A 274 -24.61 -17.59 -15.28
C GLU A 274 -23.53 -16.72 -15.93
N PHE A 275 -22.58 -16.26 -15.12
CA PHE A 275 -21.54 -15.33 -15.53
C PHE A 275 -20.18 -15.89 -15.14
N VAL A 276 -19.24 -15.88 -16.08
CA VAL A 276 -17.84 -16.28 -15.86
C VAL A 276 -16.92 -15.20 -16.40
N PHE A 277 -16.02 -14.73 -15.56
CA PHE A 277 -15.09 -13.64 -15.84
C PHE A 277 -13.66 -14.13 -15.63
N LEU A 278 -12.83 -14.02 -16.66
CA LEU A 278 -11.39 -14.28 -16.57
C LEU A 278 -10.63 -12.99 -16.88
N HIS A 279 -9.90 -12.46 -15.90
CA HIS A 279 -9.22 -11.17 -15.98
C HIS A 279 -7.74 -11.30 -15.62
N GLY A 280 -6.90 -10.54 -16.31
CA GLY A 280 -5.47 -10.40 -16.06
C GLY A 280 -5.10 -8.93 -15.89
N TYR A 281 -4.52 -8.59 -14.74
CA TYR A 281 -4.09 -7.24 -14.38
C TYR A 281 -2.56 -7.16 -14.39
N PHE A 282 -2.04 -6.19 -15.13
CA PHE A 282 -0.62 -5.99 -15.37
C PHE A 282 -0.24 -4.56 -14.94
N PRO A 283 0.26 -4.37 -13.70
CA PRO A 283 0.79 -3.08 -13.28
C PRO A 283 1.92 -2.65 -14.20
N LEU A 284 1.83 -1.44 -14.74
CA LEU A 284 2.87 -0.82 -15.55
C LEU A 284 3.76 0.05 -14.64
N ARG A 285 4.81 0.65 -15.21
CA ARG A 285 5.74 1.49 -14.44
C ARG A 285 4.98 2.58 -13.68
N ALA A 286 5.00 2.48 -12.35
CA ALA A 286 4.49 3.52 -11.47
C ALA A 286 5.52 4.64 -11.37
N SER A 287 5.10 5.88 -11.62
CA SER A 287 5.85 7.06 -11.22
C SER A 287 5.49 7.43 -9.78
N PRO A 288 6.21 8.38 -9.14
CA PRO A 288 5.84 8.88 -7.82
C PRO A 288 4.41 9.42 -7.75
N GLU A 289 3.91 9.95 -8.88
CA GLU A 289 2.62 10.63 -8.99
C GLU A 289 1.52 9.75 -9.57
N PHE A 290 1.86 8.75 -10.41
CA PHE A 290 0.89 7.95 -11.13
C PHE A 290 1.18 6.45 -11.05
N SER A 291 0.13 5.65 -10.98
CA SER A 291 0.17 4.20 -11.15
C SER A 291 -0.67 3.81 -12.36
N ASP A 292 -0.06 3.17 -13.34
CA ASP A 292 -0.73 2.69 -14.54
C ASP A 292 -0.97 1.18 -14.44
N THR A 293 -2.10 0.68 -14.93
CA THR A 293 -2.41 -0.75 -14.97
C THR A 293 -3.10 -1.08 -16.29
N PHE A 294 -2.63 -2.14 -16.92
CA PHE A 294 -3.23 -2.71 -18.11
C PHE A 294 -4.09 -3.93 -17.72
N ASP A 295 -5.32 -3.98 -18.22
CA ASP A 295 -6.31 -5.00 -17.93
C ASP A 295 -6.73 -5.72 -19.21
N VAL A 296 -6.75 -7.05 -19.15
CA VAL A 296 -7.19 -7.93 -20.24
C VAL A 296 -8.20 -8.91 -19.69
N GLY A 297 -9.39 -8.94 -20.29
CA GLY A 297 -10.50 -9.74 -19.78
C GLY A 297 -11.26 -10.52 -20.84
N ILE A 298 -11.75 -11.70 -20.47
CA ILE A 298 -12.76 -12.45 -21.20
C ILE A 298 -13.97 -12.62 -20.27
N ASP A 299 -15.11 -12.12 -20.72
CA ASP A 299 -16.38 -12.22 -20.01
C ASP A 299 -17.32 -13.14 -20.79
N TYR A 300 -17.80 -14.22 -20.16
CA TYR A 300 -18.89 -15.06 -20.64
C TYR A 300 -20.13 -14.78 -19.81
N LYS A 301 -21.24 -14.46 -20.45
CA LYS A 301 -22.51 -14.13 -19.80
C LYS A 301 -23.64 -14.88 -20.49
N ARG A 302 -24.39 -15.65 -19.73
CA ARG A 302 -25.62 -16.28 -20.16
C ARG A 302 -26.76 -15.75 -19.30
N SER A 303 -27.65 -14.97 -19.90
CA SER A 303 -28.76 -14.34 -19.21
C SER A 303 -30.09 -14.95 -19.67
N ASP A 304 -30.99 -15.14 -18.71
CA ASP A 304 -32.37 -15.54 -18.96
C ASP A 304 -33.23 -14.28 -18.77
N ASP A 305 -33.58 -13.61 -19.88
CA ASP A 305 -34.40 -12.40 -19.85
C ASP A 305 -35.87 -12.77 -20.07
N VAL A 306 -36.77 -12.33 -19.19
CA VAL A 306 -38.21 -12.42 -19.43
C VAL A 306 -38.67 -11.11 -20.05
N THR A 307 -39.15 -11.15 -21.28
CA THR A 307 -39.74 -9.99 -21.95
C THR A 307 -41.24 -10.21 -22.07
N GLU A 308 -42.02 -9.37 -21.39
CA GLU A 308 -43.48 -9.31 -21.53
C GLU A 308 -43.84 -8.37 -22.67
N PHE A 309 -44.54 -8.91 -23.67
CA PHE A 309 -45.15 -8.12 -24.73
C PHE A 309 -46.66 -8.07 -24.50
N ALA A 310 -47.18 -6.86 -24.26
CA ALA A 310 -48.62 -6.62 -24.30
C ALA A 310 -49.04 -6.41 -25.76
N THR A 311 -49.84 -7.33 -26.30
CA THR A 311 -50.48 -7.17 -27.61
C THR A 311 -51.99 -7.03 -27.39
N SER A 312 -52.54 -5.87 -27.74
CA SER A 312 -53.98 -5.64 -27.75
C SER A 312 -54.52 -5.82 -29.17
N GLU A 313 -55.02 -7.01 -29.47
CA GLU A 313 -55.87 -7.24 -30.66
C GLU A 313 -57.30 -7.53 -30.19
N GLY A 314 -58.25 -6.71 -30.65
CA GLY A 314 -59.68 -7.00 -30.48
C GLY A 314 -60.28 -6.85 -29.08
N GLY A 315 -59.60 -6.18 -28.14
CA GLY A 315 -60.12 -5.93 -26.79
C GLY A 315 -59.93 -7.09 -25.79
N VAL A 316 -59.06 -8.05 -26.13
CA VAL A 316 -58.53 -9.05 -25.20
C VAL A 316 -57.06 -8.72 -24.95
N ASP A 317 -56.70 -8.41 -23.70
CA ASP A 317 -55.31 -8.19 -23.31
C ASP A 317 -54.61 -9.54 -23.21
N ALA A 318 -53.87 -9.92 -24.26
CA ALA A 318 -52.98 -11.07 -24.22
C ALA A 318 -51.58 -10.58 -23.78
N VAL A 319 -51.18 -10.98 -22.57
CA VAL A 319 -49.78 -10.82 -22.13
C VAL A 319 -49.00 -12.02 -22.63
N ASN A 320 -48.19 -11.80 -23.66
CA ASN A 320 -47.27 -12.83 -24.15
C ASN A 320 -45.95 -12.70 -23.38
N VAL A 321 -45.71 -13.63 -22.45
CA VAL A 321 -44.44 -13.76 -21.75
C VAL A 321 -43.51 -14.59 -22.62
N SER A 322 -42.45 -13.97 -23.15
CA SER A 322 -41.40 -14.69 -23.87
C SER A 322 -40.12 -14.71 -23.04
N THR A 323 -39.61 -15.91 -22.78
CA THR A 323 -38.30 -16.06 -22.13
C THR A 323 -37.23 -16.11 -23.22
N ARG A 324 -36.37 -15.10 -23.27
CA ARG A 324 -35.26 -15.04 -24.23
C ARG A 324 -33.96 -15.38 -23.50
N ARG A 325 -33.33 -16.47 -23.91
CA ARG A 325 -31.96 -16.79 -23.49
C ARG A 325 -30.98 -16.04 -24.38
N SER A 326 -30.12 -15.23 -23.78
CA SER A 326 -29.02 -14.58 -24.49
C SER A 326 -27.69 -15.13 -23.99
N THR A 327 -26.72 -15.28 -24.91
CA THR A 327 -25.36 -15.68 -24.57
C THR A 327 -24.41 -14.72 -25.24
N THR A 328 -23.61 -14.02 -24.42
CA THR A 328 -22.68 -13.00 -24.86
C THR A 328 -21.29 -13.36 -24.39
N SER A 329 -20.33 -13.34 -25.30
CA SER A 329 -18.90 -13.40 -24.98
C SER A 329 -18.27 -12.06 -25.34
N THR A 330 -17.58 -11.43 -24.41
CA THR A 330 -16.94 -10.13 -24.62
C THR A 330 -15.45 -10.22 -24.29
N PHE A 331 -14.63 -9.64 -25.16
CA PHE A 331 -13.22 -9.42 -24.89
C PHE A 331 -13.03 -7.96 -24.43
N ARG A 332 -12.31 -7.75 -23.33
CA ARG A 332 -11.95 -6.42 -22.82
C ARG A 332 -10.45 -6.20 -22.88
N LEU A 333 -10.10 -4.99 -23.28
CA LEU A 333 -8.78 -4.40 -23.17
C LEU A 333 -8.98 -3.01 -22.55
N ALA A 334 -8.33 -2.73 -21.43
CA ALA A 334 -8.42 -1.44 -20.77
C ALA A 334 -7.06 -1.00 -20.22
N MET A 335 -6.86 0.31 -20.14
CA MET A 335 -5.72 0.93 -19.46
C MET A 335 -6.26 1.94 -18.47
N ALA A 336 -5.80 1.84 -17.22
CA ALA A 336 -6.18 2.74 -16.15
C ALA A 336 -4.95 3.45 -15.59
N ARG A 337 -5.10 4.74 -15.28
CA ARG A 337 -4.10 5.58 -14.60
C ARG A 337 -4.70 6.12 -13.31
N ALA A 338 -4.01 5.95 -12.19
CA ALA A 338 -4.41 6.47 -10.88
C ALA A 338 -3.36 7.46 -10.36
N THR A 339 -3.79 8.61 -9.80
CA THR A 339 -2.89 9.55 -9.10
C THR A 339 -2.64 9.09 -7.66
N ARG A 340 -1.37 9.04 -7.23
CA ARG A 340 -1.03 8.77 -5.82
C ARG A 340 -1.40 9.99 -4.96
N GLY A 341 -2.17 9.78 -3.89
CA GLY A 341 -2.50 10.82 -2.90
C GLY A 341 -3.85 11.52 -3.11
N SER A 342 -4.57 11.25 -4.20
CA SER A 342 -5.99 11.57 -4.26
C SER A 342 -6.77 10.52 -3.47
N VAL A 343 -7.61 10.94 -2.52
CA VAL A 343 -8.75 10.13 -2.07
C VAL A 343 -9.78 10.12 -3.19
N ALA A 344 -9.37 9.65 -4.37
CA ALA A 344 -10.32 8.92 -5.16
C ALA A 344 -10.64 7.68 -4.32
N THR A 345 -11.92 7.31 -4.24
CA THR A 345 -12.33 5.95 -3.93
C THR A 345 -11.72 5.06 -5.02
N THR A 346 -10.40 4.87 -4.99
CA THR A 346 -9.70 3.84 -5.73
C THR A 346 -10.08 2.60 -4.96
N ALA A 347 -11.26 2.10 -5.33
CA ALA A 347 -11.75 0.77 -5.10
C ALA A 347 -10.56 -0.19 -5.28
N THR A 348 -9.81 -0.40 -4.20
CA THR A 348 -8.90 -1.53 -4.04
C THR A 348 -9.73 -2.78 -3.73
N SER A 349 -11.06 -2.68 -3.86
CA SER A 349 -11.93 -3.78 -4.29
C SER A 349 -11.65 -4.07 -5.76
N TYR A 350 -10.78 -5.04 -6.00
CA TYR A 350 -10.91 -5.95 -7.15
C TYR A 350 -12.39 -6.25 -7.45
N PRO A 351 -12.78 -6.44 -8.72
CA PRO A 351 -12.75 -5.53 -9.86
C PRO A 351 -13.91 -4.49 -9.81
N PRO A 352 -13.85 -3.39 -10.59
CA PRO A 352 -15.00 -2.50 -10.77
C PRO A 352 -16.07 -3.17 -11.65
N MET A 353 -17.20 -3.58 -11.08
CA MET A 353 -18.35 -4.17 -11.77
C MET A 353 -19.34 -3.14 -12.36
N SER A 354 -18.91 -1.92 -12.68
CA SER A 354 -19.78 -0.89 -13.25
C SER A 354 -19.54 -0.72 -14.75
N ALA A 355 -20.14 -1.58 -15.57
CA ALA A 355 -20.27 -1.34 -17.01
C ALA A 355 -21.51 -2.07 -17.57
N PHE A 356 -22.71 -1.57 -17.26
CA PHE A 356 -23.95 -2.00 -17.89
C PHE A 356 -24.95 -0.84 -17.94
N ALA A 357 -24.97 -0.12 -19.07
CA ALA A 357 -26.09 0.68 -19.50
C ALA A 357 -26.08 0.69 -21.04
N ASP A 358 -26.70 -0.31 -21.64
CA ASP A 358 -27.14 -0.22 -23.03
C ASP A 358 -28.47 -0.98 -23.13
N SER A 359 -29.58 -0.25 -23.06
CA SER A 359 -30.92 -0.76 -23.33
C SER A 359 -31.56 0.11 -24.41
N PRO A 360 -32.13 -0.46 -25.50
CA PRO A 360 -32.76 0.31 -26.55
C PRO A 360 -34.22 0.58 -26.20
N THR A 361 -34.52 1.70 -25.53
CA THR A 361 -35.91 2.16 -25.36
C THR A 361 -36.05 3.59 -25.87
N ARG A 362 -36.66 3.69 -27.06
CA ARG A 362 -37.04 4.93 -27.74
C ARG A 362 -38.29 5.50 -27.02
N ALA A 363 -38.11 6.50 -26.16
CA ALA A 363 -39.21 7.21 -25.52
C ALA A 363 -39.59 8.47 -26.30
N THR A 364 -40.82 8.48 -26.80
CA THR A 364 -41.56 9.60 -27.42
C THR A 364 -41.74 10.78 -26.47
N SER A 365 -41.70 11.98 -27.03
CA SER A 365 -41.70 13.28 -26.34
C SER A 365 -43.10 13.82 -25.96
N SER A 366 -43.22 14.46 -24.80
CA SER A 366 -44.18 15.56 -24.54
C SER A 366 -43.79 16.44 -23.31
N ARG A 367 -43.01 17.51 -23.58
CA ARG A 367 -43.05 18.94 -23.12
C ARG A 367 -43.41 19.39 -21.66
N PRO A 368 -43.08 20.64 -21.23
CA PRO A 368 -41.99 20.89 -20.27
C PRO A 368 -42.39 21.67 -18.99
N SER A 369 -41.60 21.58 -17.92
CA SER A 369 -41.42 22.67 -16.94
C SER A 369 -40.15 22.46 -16.10
N ALA A 370 -39.55 23.57 -15.67
CA ALA A 370 -38.15 23.77 -15.36
C ALA A 370 -37.68 23.23 -14.00
N SER A 371 -36.53 22.56 -14.01
CA SER A 371 -35.66 22.40 -12.85
C SER A 371 -34.22 22.22 -13.34
N LYS A 372 -33.33 23.13 -12.92
CA LYS A 372 -31.89 23.09 -13.20
C LYS A 372 -31.30 21.86 -12.48
N ALA A 373 -31.06 20.80 -13.23
CA ALA A 373 -30.24 19.67 -12.78
C ALA A 373 -29.28 19.28 -13.91
N ASN A 374 -28.00 19.27 -13.57
CA ASN A 374 -26.87 18.90 -14.40
C ASN A 374 -27.07 17.46 -14.91
N ARG A 375 -27.49 17.28 -16.17
CA ARG A 375 -27.56 15.97 -16.82
C ARG A 375 -26.26 15.73 -17.57
N THR A 376 -25.44 14.83 -17.04
CA THR A 376 -24.32 14.24 -17.78
C THR A 376 -24.84 12.95 -18.43
N THR A 377 -25.14 13.02 -19.72
CA THR A 377 -25.44 11.85 -20.57
C THR A 377 -24.11 11.37 -21.15
N CYS A 378 -23.61 10.20 -20.73
CA CYS A 378 -22.45 9.57 -21.35
C CYS A 378 -22.94 8.52 -22.36
N ILE A 379 -22.81 8.84 -23.65
CA ILE A 379 -22.85 7.86 -24.73
C ILE A 379 -21.43 7.34 -24.91
N SER A 380 -21.29 6.02 -25.02
CA SER A 380 -20.04 5.30 -25.25
C SER A 380 -19.14 5.96 -26.29
N THR A 381 -18.01 6.50 -25.85
CA THR A 381 -16.68 6.47 -26.49
C THR A 381 -15.67 6.91 -25.44
N SER A 382 -14.55 6.21 -25.37
CA SER A 382 -13.44 6.36 -24.43
C SER A 382 -12.91 7.79 -24.29
N ILE A 383 -12.28 8.05 -23.12
CA ILE A 383 -11.53 9.24 -22.66
C ILE A 383 -12.36 10.23 -21.82
N CYS A 384 -12.39 10.01 -20.50
CA CYS A 384 -12.72 11.06 -19.54
C CYS A 384 -11.42 11.78 -19.11
N TYR A 385 -11.17 12.96 -19.68
CA TYR A 385 -10.29 13.96 -19.07
C TYR A 385 -11.12 14.76 -18.07
N THR A 386 -10.84 14.64 -16.77
CA THR A 386 -11.29 15.62 -15.78
C THR A 386 -10.19 16.66 -15.58
N ALA A 387 -10.22 17.73 -16.36
CA ALA A 387 -9.56 18.98 -16.02
C ALA A 387 -10.62 19.93 -15.45
N GLY A 388 -10.63 20.11 -14.12
CA GLY A 388 -11.37 21.19 -13.48
C GLY A 388 -10.59 22.51 -13.63
N PRO A 389 -11.25 23.66 -13.84
CA PRO A 389 -10.55 24.92 -14.04
C PRO A 389 -9.97 25.44 -12.72
N CYS A 390 -8.65 25.66 -12.70
CA CYS A 390 -8.04 26.64 -11.82
C CYS A 390 -8.64 28.01 -12.14
N ARG A 391 -9.36 28.62 -11.20
CA ARG A 391 -9.51 30.08 -11.13
C ARG A 391 -8.75 30.55 -9.90
N GLY A 392 -7.60 31.17 -10.15
CA GLY A 392 -6.92 32.01 -9.19
C GLY A 392 -7.43 33.45 -9.23
N THR A 393 -7.00 34.20 -8.22
CA THR A 393 -7.12 35.65 -7.97
C THR A 393 -8.49 36.12 -7.47
N ALA A 394 -8.63 36.88 -6.38
CA ALA A 394 -7.67 37.71 -5.63
C ALA A 394 -7.78 37.51 -4.10
#